data_AF-A0AA38X468-F1
#
_entry.id   AF-A0AA38X468-F1
#
_cell.length_a   1.000
_cell.length_b   1.000
_cell.length_c   1.000
_cell.angle_alpha   90.00
_cell.angle_beta   90.00
_cell.angle_gamma   90.00
#
_symmetry.space_group_name_H-M   'P 1'
#
loop_
_entity.id
_entity.type
_entity.pdbx_description
1 polymer ?
#
loop_
_entity_poly.entity_id
_entity_poly.type
_entity_poly.pdbx_seq_one_letter_code
_entity_poly.pdbx_strand_id
1 'polypeptide(L)'
;MGTNPGYTASELSRIFQLTKPKFIVAQVHCSNTVLEVTSRNSLTEGHIFLVDHESDTVPEGCRSWRDLLQCGEHDWERPVPSQIAVYAMTSGTTGLPKAAMLSHRSILAQTATLESEFRAKNYLARQLIFLPIFHAFAMPLAMVLPLRLGIPTYFLPRFHLADFTKAVNRFTITDVAI
;
A
#
# COMPACT_ATOMS: atom_id res chain seq x y z
N MET A 1 -3.93 -4.44 3.37
CA MET A 1 -2.93 -3.35 3.32
C MET A 1 -1.55 -3.98 3.31
N GLY A 2 -0.54 -3.22 2.88
CA GLY A 2 0.85 -3.68 2.93
C GLY A 2 1.40 -3.75 4.36
N THR A 3 2.68 -4.06 4.47
CA THR A 3 3.44 -4.09 5.74
C THR A 3 4.64 -3.15 5.61
N ASN A 4 5.33 -2.89 6.73
CA ASN A 4 6.56 -2.12 6.68
C ASN A 4 7.65 -2.91 5.90
N PRO A 5 8.29 -2.33 4.86
CA PRO A 5 9.37 -2.99 4.12
C PRO A 5 10.63 -3.23 4.96
N GLY A 6 10.77 -2.53 6.10
CA GLY A 6 11.86 -2.72 7.06
C GLY A 6 11.64 -3.85 8.07
N TYR A 7 10.55 -4.62 7.97
CA TYR A 7 10.34 -5.77 8.86
C TYR A 7 11.33 -6.89 8.61
N THR A 8 11.74 -7.54 9.70
CA THR A 8 12.52 -8.78 9.67
C THR A 8 11.67 -9.96 9.23
N ALA A 9 12.31 -11.07 8.84
CA ALA A 9 11.60 -12.31 8.49
C ALA A 9 10.70 -12.82 9.62
N SER A 10 11.13 -12.68 10.88
CA SER A 10 10.34 -13.08 12.06
C SER A 10 9.10 -12.22 12.28
N GLU A 11 9.16 -10.91 11.97
CA GLU A 11 8.00 -10.02 12.04
C GLU A 11 7.04 -10.30 10.89
N LEU A 12 7.56 -10.45 9.66
CA LEU A 12 6.76 -10.74 8.47
C LEU A 12 6.07 -12.11 8.55
N SER A 13 6.73 -13.13 9.11
CA SER A 13 6.16 -14.47 9.33
C SER A 13 4.89 -14.43 10.19
N ARG A 14 4.85 -13.57 11.22
CA ARG A 14 3.64 -13.39 12.05
C ARG A 14 2.47 -12.84 11.22
N ILE A 15 2.74 -11.91 10.30
CA ILE A 15 1.71 -11.35 9.42
C ILE A 15 1.21 -12.42 8.45
N PHE A 16 2.10 -13.28 7.95
CA PHE A 16 1.73 -14.37 7.05
C PHE A 16 0.84 -15.40 7.75
N GLN A 17 1.13 -15.73 9.01
CA GLN A 17 0.29 -16.62 9.81
C GLN A 17 -1.12 -16.06 10.03
N LEU A 18 -1.23 -14.74 10.25
CA LEU A 18 -2.51 -14.07 10.49
C LEU A 18 -3.34 -13.88 9.21
N THR A 19 -2.70 -13.55 8.10
CA THR A 19 -3.38 -13.16 6.85
C THR A 19 -3.43 -14.24 5.79
N LYS A 20 -2.57 -15.26 5.90
CA LYS A 20 -2.43 -16.39 4.96
C LYS A 20 -2.40 -15.90 3.50
N PRO A 21 -1.43 -15.04 3.13
CA PRO A 21 -1.41 -14.42 1.81
C PRO A 21 -1.28 -15.50 0.72
N LYS A 22 -1.97 -15.30 -0.40
CA LYS A 22 -1.87 -16.16 -1.59
C LYS A 22 -0.84 -15.65 -2.59
N PHE A 23 -0.61 -14.33 -2.59
CA PHE A 23 0.34 -13.64 -3.45
C PHE A 23 1.06 -12.57 -2.63
N ILE A 24 2.27 -12.24 -3.04
CA ILE A 24 3.09 -11.21 -2.41
C ILE A 24 3.52 -10.23 -3.50
N VAL A 25 3.36 -8.93 -3.23
CA VAL A 25 3.93 -7.85 -4.02
C VAL A 25 4.89 -7.07 -3.13
N ALA A 26 6.16 -7.01 -3.50
CA ALA A 26 7.21 -6.40 -2.67
C ALA A 26 8.21 -5.61 -3.50
N GLN A 27 8.97 -4.72 -2.87
CA GLN A 27 10.09 -4.04 -3.53
C GLN A 27 11.26 -5.01 -3.72
N VAL A 28 12.07 -4.80 -4.77
CA VAL A 28 13.22 -5.66 -5.08
C VAL A 28 14.16 -5.84 -3.89
N HIS A 29 14.43 -4.78 -3.12
CA HIS A 29 15.32 -4.83 -1.96
C HIS A 29 14.76 -5.67 -0.78
N CYS A 30 13.47 -5.99 -0.77
CA CYS A 30 12.84 -6.86 0.23
C CYS A 30 12.89 -8.35 -0.15
N SER A 31 13.39 -8.70 -1.35
CA SER A 31 13.31 -10.05 -1.92
C SER A 31 13.89 -11.12 -1.00
N ASN A 32 15.08 -10.89 -0.43
CA ASN A 32 15.73 -11.84 0.48
C ASN A 32 14.86 -12.16 1.71
N THR A 33 14.30 -11.15 2.35
CA THR A 33 13.42 -11.31 3.52
C THR A 33 12.13 -12.03 3.16
N VAL A 34 11.55 -11.72 1.99
CA VAL A 34 10.35 -12.39 1.50
C VAL A 34 10.62 -13.87 1.23
N LEU A 35 11.69 -14.18 0.50
CA LEU A 35 12.09 -15.56 0.18
C LEU A 35 12.39 -16.39 1.44
N GLU A 36 13.03 -15.78 2.44
CA GLU A 36 13.28 -16.44 3.73
C GLU A 36 11.96 -16.85 4.39
N VAL A 37 10.93 -15.98 4.38
CA VAL A 37 9.64 -16.28 5.00
C VAL A 37 8.82 -17.27 4.20
N THR A 38 8.83 -17.20 2.86
CA THR A 38 8.05 -18.10 2.02
C THR A 38 8.58 -19.52 2.03
N SER A 39 9.91 -19.71 2.12
CA SER A 39 10.51 -21.04 2.27
C SER A 39 9.99 -21.82 3.49
N ARG A 40 9.53 -21.10 4.52
CA ARG A 40 8.97 -21.67 5.76
C ARG A 40 7.44 -21.85 5.72
N ASN A 41 6.75 -21.28 4.73
CA ASN A 41 5.30 -21.07 4.76
C ASN A 41 4.60 -21.53 3.47
N SER A 42 4.90 -22.73 2.93
CA SER A 42 4.14 -23.43 1.86
C SER A 42 3.65 -22.61 0.64
N LEU A 43 4.18 -21.40 0.43
CA LEU A 43 3.86 -20.52 -0.67
C LEU A 43 4.77 -20.93 -1.82
N THR A 44 4.16 -21.45 -2.86
CA THR A 44 4.86 -21.97 -4.04
C THR A 44 5.54 -20.87 -4.83
N GLU A 45 6.61 -21.26 -5.53
CA GLU A 45 7.31 -20.42 -6.51
C GLU A 45 6.33 -19.78 -7.51
N GLY A 46 6.62 -18.54 -7.93
CA GLY A 46 5.79 -17.82 -8.90
C GLY A 46 4.62 -17.00 -8.33
N HIS A 47 4.41 -17.01 -7.00
CA HIS A 47 3.42 -16.15 -6.32
C HIS A 47 4.02 -14.88 -5.68
N ILE A 48 5.32 -14.65 -5.90
CA ILE A 48 6.05 -13.46 -5.43
C ILE A 48 6.33 -12.56 -6.63
N PHE A 49 5.74 -11.36 -6.62
CA PHE A 49 5.94 -10.33 -7.63
C PHE A 49 6.79 -9.20 -7.06
N LEU A 50 7.87 -8.85 -7.73
CA LEU A 50 8.73 -7.75 -7.34
C LEU A 50 8.39 -6.52 -8.15
N VAL A 51 8.27 -5.37 -7.49
CA VAL A 51 8.14 -4.06 -8.12
C VAL A 51 9.54 -3.62 -8.57
N ASP A 52 9.96 -4.13 -9.73
CA ASP A 52 11.26 -3.97 -10.35
C ASP A 52 11.24 -2.95 -11.52
N HIS A 53 12.41 -2.39 -11.84
CA HIS A 53 12.71 -1.58 -13.03
C HIS A 53 13.46 -2.39 -14.09
N GLU A 54 13.63 -1.87 -15.31
CA GLU A 54 14.28 -2.61 -16.41
C GLU A 54 15.74 -2.99 -16.12
N SER A 55 16.41 -2.20 -15.27
CA SER A 55 17.79 -2.45 -14.83
C SER A 55 17.91 -3.45 -13.69
N ASP A 56 16.81 -3.82 -13.04
CA ASP A 56 16.83 -4.70 -11.88
C ASP A 56 16.90 -6.17 -12.30
N THR A 57 17.55 -6.99 -11.47
CA THR A 57 17.56 -8.45 -11.66
C THR A 57 16.52 -9.08 -10.75
N VAL A 58 15.63 -9.89 -11.33
CA VAL A 58 14.63 -10.67 -10.59
C VAL A 58 15.26 -11.99 -10.13
N PRO A 59 15.34 -12.25 -8.81
CA PRO A 59 15.89 -13.51 -8.29
C PRO A 59 15.03 -14.73 -8.65
N GLU A 60 15.64 -15.91 -8.62
CA GLU A 60 14.92 -17.19 -8.76
C GLU A 60 13.79 -17.31 -7.72
N GLY A 61 12.67 -17.92 -8.12
CA GLY A 61 11.45 -18.03 -7.30
C GLY A 61 10.56 -16.77 -7.28
N CYS A 62 11.03 -15.63 -7.84
CA CYS A 62 10.27 -14.39 -7.98
C CYS A 62 9.90 -14.10 -9.45
N ARG A 63 8.94 -13.19 -9.64
CA ARG A 63 8.51 -12.68 -10.95
C ARG A 63 8.54 -11.16 -10.98
N SER A 64 8.68 -10.57 -12.17
CA SER A 64 8.47 -9.14 -12.35
C SER A 64 6.98 -8.81 -12.18
N TRP A 65 6.66 -7.71 -11.50
CA TRP A 65 5.27 -7.22 -11.43
C TRP A 65 4.71 -6.87 -12.81
N ARG A 66 5.58 -6.57 -13.79
CA ARG A 66 5.19 -6.24 -15.16
C ARG A 66 4.50 -7.40 -15.86
N ASP A 67 4.76 -8.65 -15.45
CA ASP A 67 4.04 -9.82 -15.94
C ASP A 67 2.52 -9.68 -15.72
N LEU A 68 2.10 -9.03 -14.62
CA LEU A 68 0.70 -8.80 -14.32
C LEU A 68 0.02 -7.85 -15.32
N LEU A 69 0.80 -6.98 -15.96
CA LEU A 69 0.31 -6.02 -16.96
C LEU A 69 0.07 -6.67 -18.34
N GLN A 70 0.56 -7.89 -18.53
CA GLN A 70 0.32 -8.66 -19.76
C GLN A 70 -1.08 -9.31 -19.76
N CYS A 71 -1.69 -9.42 -18.58
CA CYS A 71 -3.08 -9.85 -18.43
C CYS A 71 -4.01 -8.65 -18.66
N GLY A 72 -5.06 -8.84 -19.47
CA GLY A 72 -5.95 -7.75 -19.87
C GLY A 72 -6.91 -7.25 -18.78
N GLU A 73 -7.57 -6.12 -19.05
CA GLU A 73 -8.51 -5.43 -18.16
C GLU A 73 -9.95 -5.96 -18.27
N HIS A 74 -10.14 -7.28 -18.33
CA HIS A 74 -11.45 -7.92 -18.50
C HIS A 74 -11.84 -8.70 -17.24
N ASP A 75 -13.08 -9.20 -17.20
CA ASP A 75 -13.58 -10.09 -16.12
C ASP A 75 -13.58 -9.49 -14.70
N TRP A 76 -13.80 -8.18 -14.58
CA TRP A 76 -13.90 -7.51 -13.28
C TRP A 76 -15.11 -8.00 -12.48
N GLU A 77 -14.85 -8.66 -11.36
CA GLU A 77 -15.88 -8.97 -10.38
C GLU A 77 -16.20 -7.74 -9.51
N ARG A 78 -17.48 -7.40 -9.38
CA ARG A 78 -17.91 -6.32 -8.50
C ARG A 78 -17.91 -6.82 -7.05
N PRO A 79 -17.12 -6.22 -6.14
CA PRO A 79 -17.05 -6.70 -4.77
C PRO A 79 -18.35 -6.42 -3.99
N VAL A 80 -18.70 -7.33 -3.07
CA VAL A 80 -19.81 -7.09 -2.14
C VAL A 80 -19.36 -6.05 -1.09
N PRO A 81 -20.14 -5.00 -0.79
CA PRO A 81 -19.69 -3.94 0.13
C PRO A 81 -19.28 -4.41 1.53
N SER A 82 -19.87 -5.48 2.05
CA SER A 82 -19.54 -6.07 3.35
C SER A 82 -18.33 -7.01 3.31
N GLN A 83 -17.87 -7.43 2.13
CA GLN A 83 -16.70 -8.29 1.98
C GLN A 83 -15.44 -7.58 2.47
N ILE A 84 -14.56 -8.35 3.12
CA ILE A 84 -13.27 -7.85 3.61
C ILE A 84 -12.39 -7.48 2.41
N ALA A 85 -11.97 -6.22 2.38
CA ALA A 85 -11.08 -5.67 1.37
C ALA A 85 -9.63 -5.61 1.88
N VAL A 86 -9.45 -5.37 3.17
CA VAL A 86 -8.16 -5.04 3.77
C VAL A 86 -8.04 -5.65 5.15
N TYR A 87 -6.93 -6.35 5.40
CA TYR A 87 -6.39 -6.54 6.73
C TYR A 87 -5.44 -5.37 7.05
N ALA A 88 -5.70 -4.66 8.14
CA ALA A 88 -4.85 -3.59 8.66
C ALA A 88 -4.17 -4.06 9.94
N MET A 89 -2.83 -4.10 9.94
CA MET A 89 -2.06 -4.51 11.10
C MET A 89 -2.11 -3.43 12.18
N THR A 90 -2.40 -3.84 13.41
CA THR A 90 -2.42 -2.98 14.59
C THR A 90 -1.46 -3.55 15.62
N SER A 91 -0.77 -2.69 16.39
CA SER A 91 0.18 -3.11 17.43
C SER A 91 -0.47 -3.94 18.54
N GLY A 92 -1.77 -3.76 18.78
CA GLY A 92 -2.53 -4.45 19.82
C GLY A 92 -2.12 -4.00 21.22
N THR A 93 -3.07 -3.89 22.14
CA THR A 93 -2.78 -3.55 23.55
C THR A 93 -2.04 -4.65 24.30
N THR A 94 -2.01 -5.86 23.75
CA THR A 94 -1.41 -7.07 24.33
C THR A 94 -0.03 -7.40 23.75
N GLY A 95 0.57 -6.50 22.97
CA GLY A 95 1.92 -6.63 22.40
C GLY A 95 2.04 -7.49 21.13
N LEU A 96 1.06 -8.35 20.84
CA LEU A 96 1.01 -9.13 19.60
C LEU A 96 0.18 -8.41 18.52
N PRO A 97 0.69 -8.32 17.28
CA PRO A 97 -0.04 -7.68 16.18
C PRO A 97 -1.39 -8.35 15.91
N LYS A 98 -2.43 -7.56 15.68
CA LYS A 98 -3.76 -8.03 15.25
C LYS A 98 -4.08 -7.53 13.85
N ALA A 99 -4.74 -8.35 13.06
CA ALA A 99 -5.25 -8.00 11.73
C ALA A 99 -6.70 -7.47 11.85
N ALA A 100 -6.86 -6.15 11.86
CA ALA A 100 -8.17 -5.53 11.80
C ALA A 100 -8.79 -5.74 10.41
N MET A 101 -10.01 -6.27 10.36
CA MET A 101 -10.73 -6.55 9.13
C MET A 101 -11.53 -5.32 8.69
N LEU A 102 -11.17 -4.76 7.54
CA LEU A 102 -11.85 -3.62 6.93
C LEU A 102 -12.57 -4.09 5.66
N SER A 103 -13.87 -3.82 5.59
CA SER A 103 -14.69 -4.09 4.40
C SER A 103 -14.60 -2.97 3.39
N HIS A 104 -15.03 -3.21 2.15
CA HIS A 104 -15.16 -2.15 1.14
C HIS A 104 -15.98 -0.97 1.66
N ARG A 105 -17.11 -1.24 2.33
CA ARG A 105 -17.97 -0.21 2.92
C ARG A 105 -17.26 0.58 4.02
N SER A 106 -16.47 -0.06 4.88
CA SER A 106 -15.79 0.67 5.96
C SER A 106 -14.68 1.57 5.43
N ILE A 107 -13.99 1.17 4.35
CA ILE A 107 -13.00 2.02 3.67
C ILE A 107 -13.69 3.24 3.05
N LEU A 108 -14.78 3.03 2.30
CA LEU A 108 -15.52 4.14 1.68
C LEU A 108 -16.12 5.10 2.72
N ALA A 109 -16.60 4.59 3.86
CA ALA A 109 -17.10 5.43 4.94
C ALA A 109 -15.98 6.32 5.54
N GLN A 110 -14.78 5.79 5.73
CA GLN A 110 -13.62 6.58 6.17
C GLN A 110 -13.24 7.66 5.14
N THR A 111 -13.27 7.30 3.84
CA THR A 111 -12.98 8.25 2.76
C THR A 111 -14.05 9.35 2.63
N ALA A 112 -15.31 9.07 2.94
CA ALA A 112 -16.40 10.04 2.78
C ALA A 112 -16.22 11.31 3.62
N THR A 113 -15.69 11.19 4.84
CA THR A 113 -15.38 12.35 5.68
C THR A 113 -14.31 13.23 5.03
N LEU A 114 -13.22 12.63 4.57
CA LEU A 114 -12.15 13.34 3.84
C LEU A 114 -12.67 13.97 2.54
N GLU A 115 -13.55 13.25 1.84
CA GLU A 115 -14.17 13.73 0.60
C GLU A 115 -14.98 15.00 0.84
N SER A 116 -15.75 15.07 1.93
CA SER A 116 -16.51 16.27 2.28
C SER A 116 -15.62 17.48 2.54
N GLU A 117 -14.49 17.29 3.22
CA GLU A 117 -13.50 18.35 3.50
C GLU A 117 -12.86 18.86 2.20
N PHE A 118 -12.42 17.95 1.33
CA PHE A 118 -11.78 18.32 0.08
C PHE A 118 -12.75 18.99 -0.91
N ARG A 119 -14.02 18.57 -0.93
CA ARG A 119 -15.05 19.22 -1.77
C ARG A 119 -15.42 20.62 -1.29
N ALA A 120 -15.21 20.93 -0.01
CA ALA A 120 -15.48 22.26 0.55
C ALA A 120 -14.36 23.28 0.23
N LYS A 121 -13.21 22.83 -0.30
CA LYS A 121 -12.09 23.70 -0.65
C LYS A 121 -12.46 24.59 -1.84
N ASN A 122 -12.06 25.86 -1.77
CA ASN A 122 -12.24 26.83 -2.85
C ASN A 122 -11.06 26.84 -3.85
N TYR A 123 -10.23 25.80 -3.83
CA TYR A 123 -9.08 25.61 -4.72
C TYR A 123 -9.00 24.15 -5.18
N LEU A 124 -8.26 23.92 -6.27
CA LEU A 124 -7.98 22.57 -6.76
C LEU A 124 -6.84 21.95 -5.96
N ALA A 125 -7.13 20.88 -5.24
CA ALA A 125 -6.16 20.19 -4.39
C ALA A 125 -5.04 19.53 -5.20
N ARG A 126 -3.82 19.59 -4.68
CA ARG A 126 -2.62 18.85 -5.09
C ARG A 126 -1.92 18.40 -3.82
N GLN A 127 -1.87 17.09 -3.60
CA GLN A 127 -1.40 16.55 -2.32
C GLN A 127 0.00 15.95 -2.41
N LEU A 128 0.77 16.11 -1.33
CA LEU A 128 2.06 15.44 -1.14
C LEU A 128 1.97 14.46 0.03
N ILE A 129 2.22 13.18 -0.24
CA ILE A 129 2.21 12.09 0.73
C ILE A 129 3.64 11.67 1.05
N PHE A 130 4.02 11.82 2.32
CA PHE A 130 5.29 11.33 2.89
C PHE A 130 5.07 10.40 4.08
N LEU A 131 3.81 10.04 4.36
CA LEU A 131 3.45 9.07 5.38
C LEU A 131 3.47 7.65 4.79
N PRO A 132 3.85 6.62 5.57
CA PRO A 132 3.83 5.26 5.06
C PRO A 132 2.40 4.77 4.79
N ILE A 133 2.10 4.46 3.53
CA ILE A 133 0.76 4.08 3.06
C ILE A 133 0.26 2.72 3.55
N PHE A 134 1.14 1.92 4.18
CA PHE A 134 0.77 0.67 4.85
C PHE A 134 0.11 0.89 6.23
N HIS A 135 0.02 2.14 6.70
CA HIS A 135 -0.74 2.50 7.90
C HIS A 135 -2.20 2.85 7.59
N ALA A 136 -3.10 2.45 8.49
CA ALA A 136 -4.55 2.55 8.26
C ALA A 136 -5.02 3.99 8.07
N PHE A 137 -4.36 4.94 8.72
CA PHE A 137 -4.61 6.37 8.57
C PHE A 137 -4.29 6.88 7.16
N ALA A 138 -3.13 6.51 6.61
CA ALA A 138 -2.67 7.04 5.34
C ALA A 138 -3.44 6.45 4.13
N MET A 139 -3.99 5.24 4.25
CA MET A 139 -4.58 4.53 3.11
C MET A 139 -5.80 5.24 2.48
N PRO A 140 -6.84 5.66 3.23
CA PRO A 140 -7.98 6.36 2.64
C PRO A 140 -7.58 7.67 1.95
N LEU A 141 -6.62 8.39 2.53
CA LEU A 141 -6.13 9.68 2.04
C LEU A 141 -5.22 9.54 0.81
N ALA A 142 -4.31 8.57 0.81
CA ALA A 142 -3.28 8.43 -0.23
C ALA A 142 -3.70 7.53 -1.40
N MET A 143 -4.62 6.58 -1.19
CA MET A 143 -4.99 5.58 -2.21
C MET A 143 -6.41 5.75 -2.75
N VAL A 144 -7.40 6.04 -1.89
CA VAL A 144 -8.81 6.03 -2.28
C VAL A 144 -9.30 7.41 -2.67
N LEU A 145 -9.10 8.40 -1.80
CA LEU A 145 -9.55 9.77 -2.00
C LEU A 145 -9.07 10.39 -3.32
N PRO A 146 -7.77 10.34 -3.68
CA PRO A 146 -7.30 10.95 -4.92
C PRO A 146 -7.86 10.30 -6.18
N LEU A 147 -8.12 8.99 -6.16
CA LEU A 147 -8.79 8.31 -7.27
C LEU A 147 -10.26 8.72 -7.37
N ARG A 148 -10.96 8.92 -6.25
CA ARG A 148 -12.36 9.36 -6.24
C ARG A 148 -12.56 10.79 -6.70
N LEU A 149 -11.62 11.68 -6.35
CA LEU A 149 -11.74 13.12 -6.60
C LEU A 149 -10.85 13.64 -7.74
N GLY A 150 -10.03 12.78 -8.34
CA GLY A 150 -9.08 13.20 -9.38
C GLY A 150 -7.98 14.12 -8.86
N ILE A 151 -7.53 13.93 -7.61
CA ILE A 151 -6.53 14.80 -6.96
C ILE A 151 -5.13 14.37 -7.39
N PRO A 152 -4.32 15.24 -8.04
CA PRO A 152 -2.90 14.98 -8.27
C PRO A 152 -2.19 14.66 -6.96
N THR A 153 -1.56 13.49 -6.90
CA THR A 153 -0.93 12.96 -5.68
C THR A 153 0.52 12.67 -5.96
N TYR A 154 1.39 13.30 -5.17
CA TYR A 154 2.83 13.14 -5.23
C TYR A 154 3.30 12.33 -4.03
N PHE A 155 4.19 11.37 -4.25
CA PHE A 155 4.75 10.55 -3.19
C PHE A 155 6.19 10.94 -2.95
N LEU A 156 6.51 11.24 -1.69
CA LEU A 156 7.88 11.42 -1.22
C LEU A 156 8.23 10.18 -0.38
N PRO A 157 9.08 9.26 -0.87
CA PRO A 157 9.33 7.98 -0.20
C PRO A 157 9.84 8.11 1.24
N ARG A 158 10.56 9.19 1.54
CA ARG A 158 11.06 9.53 2.87
C ARG A 158 11.06 11.03 3.07
N PHE A 159 10.60 11.48 4.23
CA PHE A 159 10.63 12.90 4.56
C PHE A 159 12.08 13.40 4.72
N HIS A 160 12.46 14.31 3.83
CA HIS A 160 13.66 15.14 3.94
C HIS A 160 13.24 16.57 3.66
N LEU A 161 13.56 17.51 4.57
CA LEU A 161 13.07 18.89 4.49
C LEU A 161 13.40 19.56 3.15
N ALA A 162 14.61 19.34 2.63
CA ALA A 162 15.03 19.91 1.36
C ALA A 162 14.22 19.36 0.17
N ASP A 163 13.86 18.08 0.17
CA ASP A 163 13.09 17.47 -0.91
C ASP A 163 11.61 17.82 -0.80
N PHE A 164 11.11 17.93 0.43
CA PHE A 164 9.76 18.43 0.73
C PHE A 164 9.57 19.86 0.18
N THR A 165 10.46 20.80 0.52
CA THR A 165 10.32 22.20 0.07
C THR A 165 10.45 22.31 -1.45
N LYS A 166 11.37 21.55 -2.06
CA LYS A 166 11.48 21.45 -3.53
C LYS A 166 10.19 20.91 -4.16
N ALA A 167 9.61 19.86 -3.61
CA ALA A 167 8.37 19.26 -4.12
C ALA A 167 7.18 20.22 -3.99
N VAL A 168 7.06 20.89 -2.84
CA VAL A 168 6.02 21.90 -2.59
C VAL A 168 6.05 22.99 -3.66
N ASN A 169 7.24 23.55 -3.92
CA ASN A 169 7.39 24.59 -4.94
C ASN A 169 7.20 24.06 -6.37
N ARG A 170 7.85 22.95 -6.73
CA ARG A 170 7.85 22.39 -8.09
C ARG A 170 6.46 21.95 -8.55
N PHE A 171 5.69 21.33 -7.66
CA PHE A 171 4.39 20.75 -7.99
C PHE A 171 3.21 21.61 -7.53
N THR A 172 3.50 22.78 -6.96
CA THR A 172 2.52 23.72 -6.38
C THR A 172 1.56 22.99 -5.43
N ILE A 173 2.14 22.27 -4.46
CA ILE A 173 1.40 21.47 -3.50
C ILE A 173 0.52 22.39 -2.65
N THR A 174 -0.75 22.04 -2.51
CA THR A 174 -1.73 22.77 -1.68
C THR A 174 -2.04 22.02 -0.38
N ASP A 175 -1.84 20.71 -0.36
CA ASP A 175 -2.28 19.83 0.71
C ASP A 175 -1.18 18.86 1.14
N VAL A 176 -1.04 18.71 2.46
CA VAL A 176 -0.13 17.75 3.09
C VAL A 176 -0.85 17.04 4.21
N ALA A 177 -0.59 15.75 4.37
CA ALA A 177 -1.07 14.98 5.50
C ALA A 177 -0.14 15.19 6.70
N ILE A 178 -0.62 15.88 7.75
CA ILE A 178 0.11 16.07 9.01
C ILE A 178 -0.67 15.38 10.13
#